data_AF-A0A6P1IW12-F1
#
_entry.id   AF-A0A6P1IW12-F1
#
_cell.length_a   1.000
_cell.length_b   1.000
_cell.length_c   1.000
_cell.angle_alpha   90.00
_cell.angle_beta   90.00
_cell.angle_gamma   90.00
#
_symmetry.space_group_name_H-M   'P 1'
#
loop_
_entity.id
_entity.type
_entity.pdbx_description
1 polymer ?
#
loop_
_entity_poly.entity_id
_entity_poly.type
_entity_poly.pdbx_seq_one_letter_code
_entity_poly.pdbx_strand_id
1 'polypeptide(L)'
;MTRSIVSPSTAVPTQRNRRLLLTLPAAAALPSLLSACGGGADLSYDTEQALYFVGEAITPNKPEPAPPNPPPPGHTAPKFTVFPPLPAGLTLNAQTGVISGTPTKLKRQGTHLVVATNNKGFADTQVRITVTGRGAWVPVATVPDARQAACISPLPGGKFLVAGGLAGGGWNGATDSAEIYDAASATWRSAAPMLNRRDTPVSVTLRNGRVMVMGGYGYDFQSRATELYDPVADTWAATGSMNVSRNFFTAHLLPSGKVLVVGGLNMTSGAYDPLSTAEVYDPITGVWTLLPTPLSAPRVGHAAALLPDGKTLLVAGGADITSAELYKVDGSATKVIPYGVQGQAHQAVKLDDGSVLVVSSGSDQSKRFNPANSSWTTSALLGGGRNFPTVTVLADGRVLMAGGSVSNTAEVYNPDVNRWSAAAPMAAARQWAVATLLADGSVLMVSGGGDEGLVDASERYIP
;
A
#
# COMPACT_ATOMS: atom_id res chain seq x y z
N MET A 1 7.14 20.06 -68.49
CA MET A 1 7.22 21.54 -68.53
C MET A 1 6.56 22.09 -67.29
N THR A 2 7.31 22.93 -66.60
CA THR A 2 7.03 23.77 -65.43
C THR A 2 5.73 24.57 -65.54
N ARG A 3 5.04 24.78 -64.39
CA ARG A 3 4.84 26.14 -63.81
C ARG A 3 4.07 26.13 -62.49
N SER A 4 4.70 26.72 -61.48
CA SER A 4 4.08 27.32 -60.29
C SER A 4 3.08 28.40 -60.67
N ILE A 5 2.03 28.56 -59.87
CA ILE A 5 1.38 29.86 -59.65
C ILE A 5 1.16 30.03 -58.14
N VAL A 6 1.87 31.02 -57.60
CA VAL A 6 1.61 31.66 -56.30
C VAL A 6 0.58 32.75 -56.55
N SER A 7 -0.32 33.02 -55.61
CA SER A 7 -0.90 34.35 -55.40
C SER A 7 -1.49 34.54 -54.00
N PRO A 8 -1.62 35.80 -53.54
CA PRO A 8 -1.33 36.18 -52.16
C PRO A 8 -2.55 36.68 -51.36
N SER A 9 -2.25 36.98 -50.09
CA SER A 9 -3.00 37.66 -49.03
C SER A 9 -4.08 38.68 -49.41
N THR A 10 -5.15 38.75 -48.61
CA THR A 10 -5.70 39.99 -47.98
C THR A 10 -6.80 39.66 -46.95
N ALA A 11 -7.12 40.64 -46.10
CA ALA A 11 -7.51 40.54 -44.69
C ALA A 11 -9.03 40.55 -44.36
N VAL A 12 -9.40 39.95 -43.19
CA VAL A 12 -10.21 40.42 -42.02
C VAL A 12 -11.47 41.31 -42.25
N PRO A 13 -12.60 41.32 -41.45
CA PRO A 13 -12.97 40.61 -40.18
C PRO A 13 -14.41 39.98 -40.13
N THR A 14 -14.73 39.19 -39.10
CA THR A 14 -15.71 39.51 -38.01
C THR A 14 -16.07 38.30 -37.10
N GLN A 15 -16.01 38.54 -35.78
CA GLN A 15 -16.77 37.98 -34.63
C GLN A 15 -17.14 36.47 -34.58
N ARG A 16 -17.02 35.71 -33.48
CA ARG A 16 -17.10 36.02 -32.03
C ARG A 16 -16.67 34.76 -31.22
N ASN A 17 -16.16 35.00 -30.01
CA ASN A 17 -16.19 34.14 -28.82
C ASN A 17 -15.22 32.94 -28.68
N ARG A 18 -14.12 33.15 -27.93
CA ARG A 18 -13.78 32.50 -26.63
C ARG A 18 -12.34 32.88 -26.19
N ARG A 19 -12.22 33.82 -25.25
CA ARG A 19 -11.09 33.97 -24.29
C ARG A 19 -11.73 33.70 -22.90
N LEU A 20 -11.11 33.06 -21.92
CA LEU A 20 -9.70 32.99 -21.50
C LEU A 20 -9.27 31.53 -21.24
N LEU A 21 -8.17 31.10 -21.87
CA LEU A 21 -7.20 30.21 -21.24
C LEU A 21 -6.19 31.11 -20.51
N LEU A 22 -5.97 30.90 -19.22
CA LEU A 22 -4.80 31.43 -18.52
C LEU A 22 -3.67 30.41 -18.66
N THR A 23 -2.82 30.64 -19.66
CA THR A 23 -1.47 30.08 -19.74
C THR A 23 -0.57 30.86 -18.77
N LEU A 24 -0.06 30.21 -17.73
CA LEU A 24 1.05 30.73 -16.93
C LEU A 24 2.35 30.57 -17.74
N PRO A 25 3.15 31.63 -17.98
CA PRO A 25 4.53 31.46 -18.41
C PRO A 25 5.43 31.21 -17.19
N ALA A 26 6.48 30.43 -17.44
CA ALA A 26 7.55 30.15 -16.50
C ALA A 26 8.26 31.42 -15.99
N ALA A 27 8.63 31.37 -14.72
CA ALA A 27 9.74 32.10 -14.11
C ALA A 27 9.96 33.56 -14.57
N ALA A 28 9.09 34.46 -14.11
CA ALA A 28 9.53 35.81 -13.78
C ALA A 28 9.65 35.86 -12.26
N ALA A 29 10.89 35.89 -11.76
CA ALA A 29 11.16 36.27 -10.38
C ALA A 29 10.57 37.68 -10.16
N LEU A 30 9.40 37.74 -9.54
CA LEU A 30 8.88 38.98 -8.97
C LEU A 30 9.88 39.40 -7.88
N PRO A 31 10.23 40.69 -7.79
CA PRO A 31 11.13 41.16 -6.76
C PRO A 31 10.55 40.80 -5.39
N SER A 32 11.21 39.86 -4.74
CA SER A 32 11.04 39.51 -3.34
C SER A 32 11.48 40.70 -2.52
N LEU A 33 10.55 41.59 -2.16
CA LEU A 33 10.69 42.60 -1.12
C LEU A 33 9.32 43.27 -0.94
N LEU A 34 8.49 42.75 -0.03
CA LEU A 34 7.50 43.55 0.71
C LEU A 34 6.87 42.71 1.84
N SER A 35 7.40 42.93 3.04
CA SER A 35 6.95 42.34 4.30
C SER A 35 5.49 42.68 4.62
N ALA A 36 4.62 41.66 4.56
CA ALA A 36 3.25 41.71 5.09
C ALA A 36 3.09 40.84 6.34
N CYS A 37 4.10 40.85 7.20
CA CYS A 37 3.93 40.88 8.64
C CYS A 37 4.97 41.92 9.13
N GLY A 38 4.82 42.53 10.30
CA GLY A 38 5.75 43.55 10.81
C GLY A 38 7.14 43.01 11.19
N GLY A 39 7.79 42.26 10.30
CA GLY A 39 9.05 41.53 10.42
C GLY A 39 9.08 40.47 9.31
N GLY A 40 10.19 40.33 8.58
CA GLY A 40 10.30 39.58 7.32
C GLY A 40 10.12 38.06 7.37
N ALA A 41 8.99 37.56 7.89
CA ALA A 41 8.63 36.14 7.88
C ALA A 41 7.64 35.81 6.74
N ASP A 42 7.90 34.72 6.03
CA ASP A 42 6.96 34.08 5.11
C ASP A 42 5.76 33.51 5.89
N LEU A 43 4.54 33.65 5.36
CA LEU A 43 3.34 33.07 5.95
C LEU A 43 3.41 31.54 5.88
N SER A 44 3.15 30.86 6.97
CA SER A 44 3.04 29.39 7.04
C SER A 44 1.85 28.99 7.91
N TYR A 45 1.58 27.69 8.05
CA TYR A 45 0.56 27.15 8.94
C TYR A 45 1.14 26.04 9.82
N ASP A 46 0.58 25.86 11.02
CA ASP A 46 0.93 24.76 11.94
C ASP A 46 0.94 23.40 11.23
N THR A 47 0.07 23.21 10.25
CA THR A 47 0.01 22.01 9.41
C THR A 47 -0.22 22.37 7.95
N GLU A 48 0.88 22.46 7.19
CA GLU A 48 0.82 22.72 5.73
C GLU A 48 0.30 21.52 4.92
N GLN A 49 0.47 20.30 5.44
CA GLN A 49 -0.08 19.07 4.85
C GLN A 49 -1.00 18.39 5.85
N ALA A 50 -2.29 18.73 5.76
CA ALA A 50 -3.29 18.30 6.72
C ALA A 50 -4.04 17.04 6.26
N LEU A 51 -4.22 16.11 7.20
CA LEU A 51 -5.10 14.96 7.08
C LEU A 51 -6.21 15.09 8.12
N TYR A 52 -7.45 15.23 7.67
CA TYR A 52 -8.63 15.36 8.53
C TYR A 52 -9.64 14.24 8.28
N PHE A 53 -10.57 14.07 9.22
CA PHE A 53 -11.57 13.01 9.18
C PHE A 53 -12.99 13.59 9.07
N VAL A 54 -13.82 12.97 8.24
CA VAL A 54 -15.24 13.32 8.13
C VAL A 54 -15.92 13.11 9.48
N GLY A 55 -16.66 14.12 9.95
CA GLY A 55 -17.40 14.08 11.21
C GLY A 55 -16.57 14.43 12.45
N GLU A 56 -15.25 14.59 12.33
CA GLU A 56 -14.37 14.96 13.44
C GLU A 56 -14.01 16.46 13.36
N ALA A 57 -14.21 17.21 14.45
CA ALA A 57 -13.74 18.59 14.51
C ALA A 57 -12.21 18.63 14.45
N ILE A 58 -11.66 19.50 13.59
CA ILE A 58 -10.21 19.62 13.47
C ILE A 58 -9.64 20.38 14.65
N THR A 59 -8.43 20.03 15.06
CA THR A 59 -7.59 20.99 15.81
C THR A 59 -7.40 22.21 14.92
N PRO A 60 -7.74 23.43 15.37
CA PRO A 60 -7.64 24.62 14.54
C PRO A 60 -6.22 24.78 14.00
N ASN A 61 -6.09 24.87 12.68
CA ASN A 61 -4.81 25.03 11.99
C ASN A 61 -4.53 26.53 11.87
N LYS A 62 -3.49 27.01 12.57
CA LYS A 62 -3.24 28.44 12.72
C LYS A 62 -2.12 28.89 11.79
N PRO A 63 -2.17 30.15 11.29
CA PRO A 63 -1.05 30.73 10.57
C PRO A 63 0.10 31.06 11.51
N GLU A 64 1.33 30.88 11.04
CA GLU A 64 2.56 31.23 11.74
C GLU A 64 3.42 32.17 10.86
N PRO A 65 3.90 33.31 11.40
CA PRO A 65 3.58 33.84 12.73
C PRO A 65 2.12 34.26 12.84
N ALA A 66 1.56 34.13 14.05
CA ALA A 66 0.23 34.65 14.35
C ALA A 66 0.12 36.15 13.99
N PRO A 67 -1.02 36.62 13.46
CA PRO A 67 -1.19 38.02 13.10
C PRO A 67 -0.95 38.95 14.31
N PRO A 68 -0.10 39.99 14.19
CA PRO A 68 0.16 40.89 15.29
C PRO A 68 -1.11 41.63 15.70
N ASN A 69 -1.40 41.61 17.00
CA ASN A 69 -2.54 42.30 17.60
C ASN A 69 -2.07 43.06 18.85
N PRO A 70 -1.98 44.41 18.82
CA PRO A 70 -2.40 45.29 17.74
C PRO A 70 -1.44 45.29 16.53
N PRO A 71 -1.89 45.72 15.33
CA PRO A 71 -1.03 45.84 14.15
C PRO A 71 0.15 46.83 14.38
N PRO A 72 1.29 46.65 13.70
CA PRO A 72 2.40 47.60 13.75
C PRO A 72 1.99 49.01 13.32
N PRO A 73 2.66 50.07 13.81
CA PRO A 73 2.33 51.45 13.46
C PRO A 73 2.28 51.69 11.94
N GLY A 74 1.15 52.22 11.45
CA GLY A 74 0.93 52.49 10.02
C GLY A 74 0.42 51.30 9.20
N HIS A 75 0.24 50.13 9.80
CA HIS A 75 -0.34 48.94 9.18
C HIS A 75 -1.81 48.75 9.60
N THR A 76 -2.66 48.33 8.67
CA THR A 76 -3.99 47.79 8.99
C THR A 76 -3.88 46.33 9.41
N ALA A 77 -4.83 45.85 10.22
CA ALA A 77 -4.94 44.42 10.53
C ALA A 77 -5.04 43.61 9.21
N PRO A 78 -4.31 42.48 9.09
CA PRO A 78 -4.37 41.66 7.89
C PRO A 78 -5.74 41.01 7.72
N LYS A 79 -6.17 40.83 6.47
CA LYS A 79 -7.34 40.05 6.09
C LYS A 79 -6.93 38.81 5.31
N PHE A 80 -7.52 37.68 5.67
CA PHE A 80 -7.21 36.37 5.12
C PHE A 80 -8.28 35.92 4.13
N THR A 81 -7.82 35.35 3.01
CA THR A 81 -8.65 34.73 1.97
C THR A 81 -8.07 33.38 1.56
N VAL A 82 -8.88 32.49 0.99
CA VAL A 82 -8.43 31.18 0.52
C VAL A 82 -9.06 30.78 -0.81
N PHE A 83 -8.27 30.22 -1.73
CA PHE A 83 -8.74 29.71 -3.01
C PHE A 83 -7.92 28.50 -3.50
N PRO A 84 -8.52 27.45 -4.08
CA PRO A 84 -9.96 27.17 -4.15
C PRO A 84 -10.62 27.03 -2.77
N PRO A 85 -11.96 27.00 -2.66
CA PRO A 85 -12.64 26.88 -1.36
C PRO A 85 -12.20 25.65 -0.57
N LEU A 86 -12.10 25.80 0.75
CA LEU A 86 -11.76 24.72 1.67
C LEU A 86 -12.75 23.54 1.55
N PRO A 87 -12.35 22.32 1.96
CA PRO A 87 -13.27 21.18 2.04
C PRO A 87 -14.55 21.51 2.81
N ALA A 88 -15.67 20.89 2.41
CA ALA A 88 -16.98 21.15 3.01
C ALA A 88 -16.96 20.94 4.54
N GLY A 89 -17.44 21.93 5.29
CA GLY A 89 -17.44 21.93 6.76
C GLY A 89 -16.21 22.58 7.41
N LEU A 90 -15.19 22.93 6.61
CA LEU A 90 -14.07 23.76 7.06
C LEU A 90 -14.27 25.22 6.64
N THR A 91 -13.79 26.12 7.48
CA THR A 91 -13.88 27.57 7.29
C THR A 91 -12.57 28.25 7.62
N LEU A 92 -12.28 29.36 6.95
CA LEU A 92 -11.17 30.25 7.25
C LEU A 92 -11.73 31.47 7.99
N ASN A 93 -11.20 31.77 9.17
CA ASN A 93 -11.48 33.04 9.83
C ASN A 93 -10.74 34.17 9.09
N ALA A 94 -11.49 35.09 8.49
CA ALA A 94 -10.93 36.16 7.66
C ALA A 94 -10.07 37.18 8.44
N GLN A 95 -10.15 37.22 9.77
CA GLN A 95 -9.39 38.14 10.63
C GLN A 95 -8.15 37.48 11.23
N THR A 96 -8.25 36.23 11.67
CA THR A 96 -7.15 35.53 12.35
C THR A 96 -6.39 34.59 11.44
N GLY A 97 -6.92 34.26 10.27
CA GLY A 97 -6.37 33.25 9.37
C GLY A 97 -6.52 31.82 9.89
N VAL A 98 -7.18 31.59 11.02
CA VAL A 98 -7.33 30.24 11.56
C VAL A 98 -8.30 29.42 10.68
N ILE A 99 -7.87 28.23 10.28
CA ILE A 99 -8.74 27.23 9.63
C ILE A 99 -9.34 26.33 10.71
N SER A 100 -10.67 26.24 10.77
CA SER A 100 -11.39 25.45 11.77
C SER A 100 -12.69 24.85 11.20
N GLY A 101 -13.30 23.92 11.95
CA GLY A 101 -14.58 23.31 11.62
C GLY A 101 -14.55 21.79 11.67
N THR A 102 -15.58 21.16 11.11
CA THR A 102 -15.76 19.71 11.05
C THR A 102 -16.00 19.32 9.60
N PRO A 103 -15.06 18.63 8.93
CA PRO A 103 -15.25 18.19 7.56
C PRO A 103 -16.48 17.28 7.44
N THR A 104 -17.26 17.45 6.39
CA THR A 104 -18.52 16.70 6.18
C THR A 104 -18.50 15.78 4.96
N LYS A 105 -17.48 15.90 4.12
CA LYS A 105 -17.34 15.10 2.89
C LYS A 105 -15.89 14.69 2.68
N LEU A 106 -15.71 13.48 2.15
CA LEU A 106 -14.42 12.99 1.69
C LEU A 106 -13.86 13.91 0.61
N LYS A 107 -12.55 14.07 0.60
CA LYS A 107 -11.84 14.86 -0.40
C LYS A 107 -10.42 14.31 -0.56
N ARG A 108 -10.04 13.95 -1.80
CA ARG A 108 -8.63 13.72 -2.16
C ARG A 108 -7.79 14.98 -1.86
N GLN A 109 -6.48 14.81 -1.74
CA GLN A 109 -5.59 15.94 -1.44
C GLN A 109 -5.83 17.10 -2.42
N GLY A 110 -6.06 18.29 -1.88
CA GLY A 110 -6.22 19.52 -2.64
C GLY A 110 -5.36 20.64 -2.07
N THR A 111 -4.76 21.42 -2.95
CA THR A 111 -3.98 22.62 -2.57
C THR A 111 -4.90 23.82 -2.44
N HIS A 112 -4.77 24.54 -1.34
CA HIS A 112 -5.49 25.76 -1.01
C HIS A 112 -4.49 26.89 -0.80
N LEU A 113 -4.54 27.91 -1.65
CA LEU A 113 -3.73 29.11 -1.50
C LEU A 113 -4.41 30.03 -0.49
N VAL A 114 -3.75 30.27 0.64
CA VAL A 114 -4.16 31.26 1.63
C VAL A 114 -3.38 32.53 1.39
N VAL A 115 -4.08 33.67 1.33
CA VAL A 115 -3.46 34.99 1.16
C VAL A 115 -3.88 35.90 2.31
N ALA A 116 -2.89 36.46 3.00
CA ALA A 116 -3.03 37.55 3.97
C ALA A 116 -2.72 38.88 3.29
N THR A 117 -3.59 39.88 3.44
CA THR A 117 -3.43 41.20 2.80
C THR A 117 -3.64 42.33 3.81
N ASN A 118 -2.85 43.41 3.71
CA ASN A 118 -3.07 44.66 4.45
C ASN A 118 -2.83 45.87 3.54
N ASN A 119 -2.90 47.09 4.10
CA ASN A 119 -2.64 48.34 3.38
C ASN A 119 -1.18 48.54 2.91
N LYS A 120 -0.25 47.63 3.24
CA LYS A 120 1.17 47.71 2.87
C LYS A 120 1.61 46.60 1.91
N GLY A 121 0.92 45.46 1.87
CA GLY A 121 1.29 44.34 1.01
C GLY A 121 0.46 43.08 1.25
N PHE A 122 0.99 41.96 0.77
CA PHE A 122 0.41 40.63 0.97
C PHE A 122 1.48 39.59 1.30
N ALA A 123 1.06 38.50 1.93
CA ALA A 123 1.83 37.28 2.12
C ALA A 123 0.90 36.09 1.80
N ASP A 124 1.44 35.04 1.19
CA ASP A 124 0.67 33.88 0.79
C ASP A 124 1.37 32.57 1.13
N THR A 125 0.59 31.50 1.24
CA THR A 125 1.09 30.16 1.48
C THR A 125 0.11 29.10 1.00
N GLN A 126 0.59 27.87 0.83
CA GLN A 126 -0.22 26.75 0.38
C GLN A 126 -0.47 25.78 1.52
N VAL A 127 -1.75 25.48 1.77
CA VAL A 127 -2.17 24.37 2.63
C VAL A 127 -2.73 23.26 1.77
N ARG A 128 -2.14 22.07 1.85
CA ARG A 128 -2.63 20.85 1.21
C ARG A 128 -3.51 20.10 2.19
N ILE A 129 -4.78 19.90 1.84
CA ILE A 129 -5.75 19.26 2.74
C ILE A 129 -6.31 18.01 2.09
N THR A 130 -6.24 16.91 2.82
CA THR A 130 -6.93 15.64 2.54
C THR A 130 -7.99 15.39 3.61
N VAL A 131 -9.20 14.99 3.20
CA VAL A 131 -10.28 14.61 4.12
C VAL A 131 -10.67 13.16 3.85
N THR A 132 -10.58 12.32 4.88
CA THR A 132 -10.80 10.87 4.79
C THR A 132 -11.82 10.35 5.81
N GLY A 133 -12.22 9.08 5.72
CA GLY A 133 -13.02 8.39 6.73
C GLY A 133 -12.16 7.47 7.61
N ARG A 134 -12.71 7.05 8.76
CA ARG A 134 -12.19 5.94 9.59
C ARG A 134 -12.53 4.57 9.01
N GLY A 135 -13.50 4.52 8.10
CA GLY A 135 -14.14 3.31 7.62
C GLY A 135 -14.96 2.59 8.70
N ALA A 136 -15.47 1.41 8.38
CA ALA A 136 -16.20 0.56 9.30
C ALA A 136 -15.97 -0.93 8.98
N TRP A 137 -15.97 -1.78 10.01
CA TRP A 137 -15.96 -3.23 9.83
C TRP A 137 -17.37 -3.79 9.99
N VAL A 138 -17.76 -4.68 9.08
CA VAL A 138 -19.03 -5.41 9.15
C VAL A 138 -18.76 -6.91 9.10
N PRO A 139 -19.49 -7.72 9.90
CA PRO A 139 -19.36 -9.17 9.82
C PRO A 139 -19.90 -9.69 8.48
N VAL A 140 -19.27 -10.76 7.97
CA VAL A 140 -19.77 -11.52 6.82
C VAL A 140 -19.84 -13.02 7.19
N ALA A 141 -20.29 -13.86 6.26
CA ALA A 141 -20.40 -15.30 6.49
C ALA A 141 -19.08 -15.89 7.04
N THR A 142 -19.20 -16.79 8.02
CA THR A 142 -18.06 -17.47 8.63
C THR A 142 -17.38 -18.41 7.64
N VAL A 143 -16.06 -18.54 7.74
CA VAL A 143 -15.33 -19.51 6.91
C VAL A 143 -15.58 -20.93 7.46
N PRO A 144 -15.88 -21.93 6.61
CA PRO A 144 -16.19 -23.29 7.05
C PRO A 144 -15.12 -23.93 7.94
N ASP A 145 -13.84 -23.82 7.56
CA ASP A 145 -12.75 -24.23 8.44
C ASP A 145 -11.83 -23.03 8.71
N ALA A 146 -11.82 -22.60 9.98
CA ALA A 146 -10.94 -21.55 10.46
C ALA A 146 -9.47 -21.98 10.38
N ARG A 147 -8.60 -21.03 10.07
CA ARG A 147 -7.17 -21.25 9.86
C ARG A 147 -6.36 -19.99 10.08
N GLN A 148 -5.09 -20.16 10.41
CA GLN A 148 -4.10 -19.09 10.34
C GLN A 148 -3.03 -19.43 9.31
N ALA A 149 -2.27 -18.42 8.87
CA ALA A 149 -1.15 -18.60 7.94
C ALA A 149 -1.53 -19.30 6.63
N ALA A 150 -2.76 -19.07 6.17
CA ALA A 150 -3.22 -19.49 4.85
C ALA A 150 -2.77 -18.51 3.77
N CYS A 151 -3.08 -18.83 2.52
CA CYS A 151 -2.97 -17.89 1.40
C CYS A 151 -4.36 -17.54 0.86
N ILE A 152 -4.48 -16.35 0.25
CA ILE A 152 -5.70 -15.91 -0.44
C ILE A 152 -5.35 -15.45 -1.85
N SER A 153 -6.15 -15.86 -2.83
CA SER A 153 -5.93 -15.53 -4.24
C SER A 153 -7.23 -15.16 -4.95
N PRO A 154 -7.24 -14.09 -5.77
CA PRO A 154 -8.40 -13.78 -6.60
C PRO A 154 -8.61 -14.86 -7.67
N LEU A 155 -9.87 -15.16 -7.92
CA LEU A 155 -10.37 -16.02 -9.00
C LEU A 155 -11.19 -15.19 -9.99
N PRO A 156 -11.41 -15.68 -11.22
CA PRO A 156 -12.36 -15.07 -12.15
C PRO A 156 -13.76 -14.89 -11.54
N GLY A 157 -14.46 -13.83 -11.95
CA GLY A 157 -15.85 -13.59 -11.53
C GLY A 157 -16.00 -13.05 -10.10
N GLY A 158 -14.95 -12.43 -9.52
CA GLY A 158 -15.03 -11.78 -8.21
C GLY A 158 -15.03 -12.76 -7.03
N LYS A 159 -14.54 -13.99 -7.25
CA LYS A 159 -14.38 -15.01 -6.20
C LYS A 159 -12.95 -15.00 -5.67
N PHE A 160 -12.74 -15.60 -4.50
CA PHE A 160 -11.42 -15.69 -3.88
C PHE A 160 -11.22 -17.08 -3.29
N LEU A 161 -10.08 -17.69 -3.60
CA LEU A 161 -9.64 -18.96 -3.02
C LEU A 161 -8.84 -18.67 -1.76
N VAL A 162 -9.22 -19.29 -0.64
CA VAL A 162 -8.39 -19.42 0.55
C VAL A 162 -7.91 -20.86 0.62
N ALA A 163 -6.61 -21.09 0.82
CA ALA A 163 -6.04 -22.44 0.79
C ALA A 163 -4.92 -22.62 1.81
N GLY A 164 -4.88 -23.83 2.39
CA GLY A 164 -3.84 -24.25 3.33
C GLY A 164 -3.94 -23.56 4.69
N GLY A 165 -2.79 -23.38 5.34
CA GLY A 165 -2.69 -22.80 6.68
C GLY A 165 -2.74 -23.86 7.79
N LEU A 166 -2.92 -23.39 9.02
CA LEU A 166 -3.00 -24.20 10.24
C LEU A 166 -4.44 -24.21 10.76
N ALA A 167 -5.08 -25.38 10.80
CA ALA A 167 -6.48 -25.58 11.23
C ALA A 167 -6.59 -26.17 12.66
N GLY A 168 -5.76 -25.71 13.59
CA GLY A 168 -5.73 -26.16 14.99
C GLY A 168 -4.70 -27.28 15.22
N GLY A 169 -4.38 -27.60 16.48
CA GLY A 169 -3.39 -28.66 16.80
C GLY A 169 -1.91 -28.23 16.74
N GLY A 170 -1.62 -26.92 16.81
CA GLY A 170 -0.26 -26.37 16.80
C GLY A 170 0.42 -26.48 15.43
N TRP A 171 1.76 -26.55 15.40
CA TRP A 171 2.56 -26.62 14.16
C TRP A 171 2.35 -27.89 13.32
N ASN A 172 1.69 -28.92 13.87
CA ASN A 172 1.30 -30.12 13.11
C ASN A 172 -0.08 -29.97 12.45
N GLY A 173 -0.73 -28.81 12.62
CA GLY A 173 -2.08 -28.50 12.18
C GLY A 173 -2.23 -28.10 10.71
N ALA A 174 -1.20 -28.29 9.89
CA ALA A 174 -1.25 -27.93 8.48
C ALA A 174 -2.43 -28.64 7.80
N THR A 175 -3.19 -27.90 6.99
CA THR A 175 -4.39 -28.43 6.28
C THR A 175 -4.25 -28.32 4.75
N ASP A 176 -4.94 -29.20 4.03
CA ASP A 176 -5.08 -29.21 2.56
C ASP A 176 -6.43 -28.64 2.10
N SER A 177 -7.34 -28.38 3.03
CA SER A 177 -8.64 -27.73 2.75
C SER A 177 -8.45 -26.41 2.02
N ALA A 178 -9.44 -26.11 1.18
CA ALA A 178 -9.55 -24.85 0.48
C ALA A 178 -11.01 -24.41 0.39
N GLU A 179 -11.25 -23.11 0.48
CA GLU A 179 -12.57 -22.51 0.50
C GLU A 179 -12.64 -21.39 -0.54
N ILE A 180 -13.81 -21.26 -1.15
CA ILE A 180 -14.09 -20.18 -2.10
C ILE A 180 -15.10 -19.23 -1.50
N TYR A 181 -14.69 -17.97 -1.39
CA TYR A 181 -15.58 -16.86 -1.12
C TYR A 181 -16.12 -16.28 -2.43
N ASP A 182 -17.44 -16.13 -2.51
CA ASP A 182 -18.10 -15.40 -3.59
C ASP A 182 -18.49 -14.00 -3.09
N ALA A 183 -17.82 -12.96 -3.59
CA ALA A 183 -18.08 -11.60 -3.15
C ALA A 183 -19.45 -11.07 -3.58
N ALA A 184 -20.05 -11.63 -4.65
CA ALA A 184 -21.36 -11.17 -5.13
C ALA A 184 -22.50 -11.62 -4.21
N SER A 185 -22.42 -12.84 -3.67
CA SER A 185 -23.40 -13.38 -2.73
C SER A 185 -22.97 -13.26 -1.26
N ALA A 186 -21.71 -12.88 -0.99
CA ALA A 186 -21.11 -12.85 0.32
C ALA A 186 -21.17 -14.20 1.06
N THR A 187 -20.96 -15.30 0.34
CA THR A 187 -21.05 -16.68 0.86
C THR A 187 -19.78 -17.48 0.62
N TRP A 188 -19.58 -18.48 1.47
CA TRP A 188 -18.51 -19.47 1.33
C TRP A 188 -19.01 -20.79 0.77
N ARG A 189 -18.11 -21.52 0.12
CA ARG A 189 -18.25 -22.95 -0.16
C ARG A 189 -16.89 -23.63 -0.06
N SER A 190 -16.87 -24.92 0.23
CA SER A 190 -15.66 -25.73 0.07
C SER A 190 -15.29 -25.84 -1.41
N ALA A 191 -13.98 -25.85 -1.68
CA ALA A 191 -13.39 -26.24 -2.95
C ALA A 191 -12.81 -27.65 -2.82
N ALA A 192 -12.33 -28.23 -3.92
CA ALA A 192 -11.52 -29.44 -3.83
C ALA A 192 -10.30 -29.21 -2.92
N PRO A 193 -9.90 -30.19 -2.10
CA PRO A 193 -8.70 -30.07 -1.27
C PRO A 193 -7.44 -30.13 -2.13
N MET A 194 -6.39 -29.43 -1.68
CA MET A 194 -5.05 -29.54 -2.26
C MET A 194 -4.54 -30.98 -2.17
N LEU A 195 -3.58 -31.35 -3.02
CA LEU A 195 -2.93 -32.66 -2.98
C LEU A 195 -2.00 -32.79 -1.77
N ASN A 196 -1.48 -31.67 -1.28
CA ASN A 196 -0.61 -31.60 -0.11
C ASN A 196 -1.07 -30.51 0.84
N ARG A 197 -1.27 -30.89 2.10
CA ARG A 197 -1.48 -29.93 3.18
C ARG A 197 -0.20 -29.16 3.49
N ARG A 198 -0.37 -27.89 3.82
CA ARG A 198 0.74 -26.95 4.01
C ARG A 198 0.33 -25.76 4.85
N ASP A 199 1.13 -25.41 5.85
CA ASP A 199 1.06 -24.08 6.45
C ASP A 199 1.94 -23.09 5.69
N THR A 200 1.72 -21.80 5.92
CA THR A 200 2.50 -20.70 5.35
C THR A 200 2.72 -20.80 3.82
N PRO A 201 1.75 -21.31 3.02
CA PRO A 201 1.95 -21.41 1.59
C PRO A 201 1.96 -20.02 0.95
N VAL A 202 2.61 -19.91 -0.20
CA VAL A 202 2.53 -18.72 -1.03
C VAL A 202 1.71 -19.05 -2.27
N SER A 203 0.74 -18.18 -2.59
CA SER A 203 -0.11 -18.32 -3.77
C SER A 203 0.08 -17.20 -4.78
N VAL A 204 -0.01 -17.53 -6.06
CA VAL A 204 0.00 -16.58 -7.18
C VAL A 204 -1.11 -16.93 -8.17
N THR A 205 -2.03 -16.01 -8.43
CA THR A 205 -2.98 -16.14 -9.55
C THR A 205 -2.25 -15.91 -10.87
N LEU A 206 -2.26 -16.91 -11.73
CA LEU A 206 -1.67 -16.87 -13.06
C LEU A 206 -2.59 -16.13 -14.04
N ARG A 207 -2.05 -15.68 -15.18
CA ARG A 207 -2.81 -14.94 -16.21
C ARG A 207 -3.97 -15.72 -16.83
N ASN A 208 -3.91 -17.04 -16.78
CA ASN A 208 -4.99 -17.91 -17.25
C ASN A 208 -6.10 -18.12 -16.20
N GLY A 209 -6.03 -17.44 -15.05
CA GLY A 209 -7.02 -17.54 -13.98
C GLY A 209 -6.81 -18.72 -13.02
N ARG A 210 -5.87 -19.63 -13.28
CA ARG A 210 -5.49 -20.69 -12.34
C ARG A 210 -4.69 -20.10 -11.18
N VAL A 211 -4.80 -20.72 -10.00
CA VAL A 211 -4.02 -20.32 -8.82
C VAL A 211 -2.90 -21.32 -8.60
N MET A 212 -1.67 -20.81 -8.56
CA MET A 212 -0.51 -21.60 -8.17
C MET A 212 -0.31 -21.50 -6.67
N VAL A 213 -0.17 -22.63 -5.98
CA VAL A 213 0.17 -22.70 -4.55
C VAL A 213 1.48 -23.47 -4.38
N MET A 214 2.42 -22.89 -3.62
CA MET A 214 3.81 -23.33 -3.56
C MET A 214 4.35 -23.32 -2.13
N GLY A 215 5.33 -24.19 -1.88
CA GLY A 215 6.12 -24.17 -0.66
C GLY A 215 5.30 -24.38 0.61
N GLY A 216 5.77 -23.79 1.71
CA GLY A 216 5.17 -23.95 3.04
C GLY A 216 5.70 -25.18 3.78
N TYR A 217 5.10 -25.49 4.93
CA TYR A 217 5.49 -26.62 5.79
C TYR A 217 4.42 -27.74 5.77
N GLY A 218 4.83 -28.99 5.46
CA GLY A 218 3.96 -30.18 5.36
C GLY A 218 4.18 -31.24 6.46
N TYR A 219 3.85 -32.53 6.22
CA TYR A 219 3.92 -33.64 7.22
C TYR A 219 5.29 -33.75 7.92
N ASP A 220 6.38 -33.59 7.17
CA ASP A 220 7.72 -33.90 7.70
C ASP A 220 8.73 -32.75 7.54
N PHE A 221 8.67 -31.92 6.47
CA PHE A 221 9.59 -30.79 6.22
C PHE A 221 9.01 -29.73 5.26
N GLN A 222 9.77 -28.66 4.97
CA GLN A 222 9.42 -27.63 3.98
C GLN A 222 9.23 -28.24 2.59
N SER A 223 8.16 -27.84 1.91
CA SER A 223 7.78 -28.42 0.63
C SER A 223 8.47 -27.78 -0.56
N ARG A 224 8.83 -28.60 -1.56
CA ARG A 224 9.19 -28.16 -2.93
C ARG A 224 7.98 -28.20 -3.87
N ALA A 225 6.87 -28.77 -3.41
CA ALA A 225 5.74 -29.09 -4.25
C ALA A 225 4.99 -27.81 -4.65
N THR A 226 4.65 -27.77 -5.94
CA THR A 226 3.85 -26.72 -6.54
C THR A 226 2.61 -27.36 -7.15
N GLU A 227 1.46 -26.76 -6.86
CA GLU A 227 0.17 -27.23 -7.32
C GLU A 227 -0.60 -26.11 -8.01
N LEU A 228 -1.41 -26.47 -9.00
CA LEU A 228 -2.27 -25.57 -9.75
C LEU A 228 -3.72 -25.90 -9.46
N TYR A 229 -4.46 -24.93 -8.95
CA TYR A 229 -5.90 -24.96 -8.85
C TYR A 229 -6.55 -24.46 -10.14
N ASP A 230 -7.43 -25.27 -10.71
CA ASP A 230 -8.32 -24.90 -11.80
C ASP A 230 -9.70 -24.51 -11.23
N PRO A 231 -10.07 -23.22 -11.26
CA PRO A 231 -11.36 -22.77 -10.72
C PRO A 231 -12.57 -23.15 -11.58
N VAL A 232 -12.37 -23.56 -12.83
CA VAL A 232 -13.45 -24.02 -13.72
C VAL A 232 -13.79 -25.47 -13.42
N ALA A 233 -12.76 -26.31 -13.29
CA ALA A 233 -12.94 -27.73 -12.98
C ALA A 233 -13.11 -28.01 -11.48
N ASP A 234 -12.74 -27.06 -10.61
CA ASP A 234 -12.62 -27.24 -9.16
C ASP A 234 -11.70 -28.43 -8.83
N THR A 235 -10.50 -28.43 -9.42
CA THR A 235 -9.51 -29.51 -9.27
C THR A 235 -8.11 -28.98 -9.05
N TRP A 236 -7.28 -29.77 -8.37
CA TRP A 236 -5.85 -29.53 -8.21
C TRP A 236 -5.03 -30.47 -9.07
N ALA A 237 -3.93 -29.95 -9.63
CA ALA A 237 -2.94 -30.74 -10.34
C ALA A 237 -1.52 -30.38 -9.89
N ALA A 238 -0.68 -31.38 -9.70
CA ALA A 238 0.74 -31.17 -9.49
C ALA A 238 1.40 -30.63 -10.78
N THR A 239 2.39 -29.75 -10.62
CA THR A 239 3.30 -29.31 -11.69
C THR A 239 4.75 -29.52 -11.23
N GLY A 240 5.74 -29.13 -12.05
CA GLY A 240 7.14 -29.19 -11.63
C GLY A 240 7.39 -28.50 -10.28
N SER A 241 8.31 -29.09 -9.52
CA SER A 241 8.70 -28.69 -8.17
C SER A 241 9.87 -27.71 -8.18
N MET A 242 9.97 -26.87 -7.16
CA MET A 242 11.14 -26.01 -6.96
C MET A 242 12.41 -26.84 -6.76
N ASN A 243 13.56 -26.30 -7.18
CA ASN A 243 14.87 -26.90 -6.98
C ASN A 243 15.30 -26.86 -5.52
N VAL A 244 14.80 -25.89 -4.75
CA VAL A 244 15.05 -25.74 -3.31
C VAL A 244 13.71 -25.64 -2.57
N SER A 245 13.57 -26.31 -1.44
CA SER A 245 12.41 -26.19 -0.54
C SER A 245 12.42 -24.83 0.13
N ARG A 246 11.26 -24.18 0.25
CA ARG A 246 11.16 -22.81 0.77
C ARG A 246 9.95 -22.65 1.69
N ASN A 247 10.19 -22.03 2.85
CA ASN A 247 9.18 -21.40 3.69
C ASN A 247 9.55 -19.92 3.90
N PHE A 248 8.58 -19.03 4.18
CA PHE A 248 8.77 -17.59 4.42
C PHE A 248 9.52 -16.88 3.28
N PHE A 249 9.30 -17.35 2.05
CA PHE A 249 9.79 -16.76 0.81
C PHE A 249 8.74 -15.83 0.21
N THR A 250 9.12 -15.08 -0.81
CA THR A 250 8.19 -14.25 -1.58
C THR A 250 8.05 -14.77 -3.01
N ALA A 251 6.87 -14.62 -3.60
CA ALA A 251 6.60 -14.98 -4.99
C ALA A 251 5.91 -13.86 -5.76
N HIS A 252 6.29 -13.66 -7.02
CA HIS A 252 5.77 -12.57 -7.86
C HIS A 252 5.51 -13.04 -9.29
N LEU A 253 4.32 -12.75 -9.80
CA LEU A 253 4.01 -12.87 -11.22
C LEU A 253 4.74 -11.77 -12.00
N LEU A 254 5.62 -12.16 -12.91
CA LEU A 254 6.39 -11.24 -13.74
C LEU A 254 5.60 -10.77 -14.98
N PRO A 255 5.96 -9.64 -15.62
CA PRO A 255 5.35 -9.20 -16.88
C PRO A 255 5.45 -10.25 -18.00
N SER A 256 6.47 -11.11 -17.98
CA SER A 256 6.61 -12.26 -18.89
C SER A 256 5.55 -13.35 -18.69
N GLY A 257 4.93 -13.42 -17.51
CA GLY A 257 3.95 -14.45 -17.14
C GLY A 257 4.54 -15.59 -16.33
N LYS A 258 5.88 -15.58 -16.19
CA LYS A 258 6.61 -16.46 -15.29
C LYS A 258 6.41 -16.05 -13.83
N VAL A 259 6.64 -16.97 -12.91
CA VAL A 259 6.59 -16.70 -11.46
C VAL A 259 8.01 -16.73 -10.90
N LEU A 260 8.43 -15.64 -10.27
CA LEU A 260 9.71 -15.54 -9.57
C LEU A 260 9.50 -15.86 -8.09
N VAL A 261 10.35 -16.69 -7.50
CA VAL A 261 10.45 -16.88 -6.05
C VAL A 261 11.83 -16.48 -5.55
N VAL A 262 11.90 -15.84 -4.39
CA VAL A 262 13.16 -15.33 -3.82
C VAL A 262 13.26 -15.66 -2.34
N GLY A 263 14.44 -16.11 -1.92
CA GLY A 263 14.80 -16.35 -0.52
C GLY A 263 13.92 -17.38 0.18
N GLY A 264 13.63 -17.12 1.45
CA GLY A 264 12.99 -18.04 2.38
C GLY A 264 13.99 -18.80 3.22
N LEU A 265 13.52 -19.87 3.85
CA LEU A 265 14.34 -20.81 4.60
C LEU A 265 14.08 -22.24 4.13
N ASN A 266 15.11 -23.06 4.21
CA ASN A 266 15.01 -24.51 4.23
C ASN A 266 15.40 -25.02 5.63
N MET A 267 15.04 -26.26 5.96
CA MET A 267 15.70 -27.00 7.03
C MET A 267 16.51 -28.16 6.47
N THR A 268 17.81 -28.14 6.72
CA THR A 268 18.70 -29.27 6.41
C THR A 268 19.20 -29.84 7.73
N SER A 269 18.92 -31.12 8.00
CA SER A 269 19.40 -31.82 9.20
C SER A 269 19.05 -31.12 10.53
N GLY A 270 17.90 -30.45 10.60
CA GLY A 270 17.44 -29.73 11.80
C GLY A 270 18.03 -28.32 11.99
N ALA A 271 18.88 -27.84 11.05
CA ALA A 271 19.36 -26.47 11.04
C ALA A 271 18.44 -25.55 10.24
N TYR A 272 18.27 -24.30 10.71
CA TYR A 272 17.60 -23.26 9.95
C TYR A 272 18.57 -22.70 8.90
N ASP A 273 18.26 -22.89 7.62
CA ASP A 273 19.09 -22.45 6.49
C ASP A 273 18.38 -21.35 5.69
N PRO A 274 18.60 -20.07 6.00
CA PRO A 274 18.15 -18.96 5.16
C PRO A 274 18.73 -19.08 3.75
N LEU A 275 17.92 -18.74 2.75
CA LEU A 275 18.26 -18.89 1.34
C LEU A 275 18.55 -17.53 0.69
N SER A 276 19.60 -17.48 -0.12
CA SER A 276 19.90 -16.36 -1.04
C SER A 276 19.47 -16.65 -2.47
N THR A 277 19.04 -17.88 -2.76
CA THR A 277 18.70 -18.31 -4.12
C THR A 277 17.35 -17.76 -4.57
N ALA A 278 17.22 -17.59 -5.88
CA ALA A 278 15.97 -17.26 -6.55
C ALA A 278 15.72 -18.24 -7.70
N GLU A 279 14.45 -18.52 -7.98
CA GLU A 279 14.04 -19.44 -9.04
C GLU A 279 12.87 -18.86 -9.84
N VAL A 280 12.80 -19.22 -11.11
CA VAL A 280 11.72 -18.79 -11.99
C VAL A 280 10.96 -20.01 -12.53
N TYR A 281 9.64 -19.99 -12.42
CA TYR A 281 8.75 -20.98 -13.00
C TYR A 281 8.21 -20.51 -14.34
N ASP A 282 8.27 -21.39 -15.33
CA ASP A 282 7.60 -21.22 -16.62
C ASP A 282 6.26 -21.97 -16.65
N PRO A 283 5.10 -21.27 -16.67
CA PRO A 283 3.79 -21.92 -16.72
C PRO A 283 3.48 -22.62 -18.05
N ILE A 284 4.28 -22.42 -19.09
CA ILE A 284 4.11 -23.11 -20.37
C ILE A 284 4.73 -24.51 -20.32
N THR A 285 5.92 -24.63 -19.72
CA THR A 285 6.66 -25.89 -19.67
C THR A 285 6.49 -26.63 -18.34
N GLY A 286 6.03 -25.93 -17.30
CA GLY A 286 5.92 -26.48 -15.96
C GLY A 286 7.27 -26.61 -15.24
N VAL A 287 8.33 -25.94 -15.72
CA VAL A 287 9.71 -26.10 -15.23
C VAL A 287 10.13 -24.94 -14.33
N TRP A 288 10.81 -25.27 -13.23
CA TRP A 288 11.54 -24.31 -12.38
C TRP A 288 13.01 -24.23 -12.78
N THR A 289 13.54 -23.03 -12.92
CA THR A 289 14.95 -22.78 -13.23
C THR A 289 15.58 -21.90 -12.16
N LEU A 290 16.72 -22.34 -11.62
CA LEU A 290 17.54 -21.55 -10.70
C LEU A 290 18.15 -20.35 -11.44
N LEU A 291 18.03 -19.16 -10.87
CA LEU A 291 18.64 -17.96 -11.43
C LEU A 291 20.14 -17.89 -11.09
N PRO A 292 20.98 -17.37 -12.01
CA PRO A 292 22.44 -17.45 -11.86
C PRO A 292 23.00 -16.51 -10.77
N THR A 293 22.36 -15.36 -10.53
CA THR A 293 22.78 -14.43 -9.47
C THR A 293 21.93 -14.66 -8.21
N PRO A 294 22.53 -15.04 -7.07
CA PRO A 294 21.83 -15.05 -5.79
C PRO A 294 21.69 -13.63 -5.21
N LEU A 295 20.89 -13.49 -4.17
CA LEU A 295 20.92 -12.33 -3.28
C LEU A 295 22.30 -12.21 -2.61
N SER A 296 22.68 -10.99 -2.25
CA SER A 296 23.97 -10.69 -1.59
C SER A 296 24.04 -11.26 -0.17
N ALA A 297 22.87 -11.44 0.47
CA ALA A 297 22.73 -12.13 1.74
C ALA A 297 21.47 -13.01 1.69
N PRO A 298 21.47 -14.17 2.36
CA PRO A 298 20.28 -15.03 2.44
C PRO A 298 19.19 -14.38 3.28
N ARG A 299 17.92 -14.42 2.84
CA ARG A 299 16.82 -13.66 3.45
C ARG A 299 15.61 -14.54 3.73
N VAL A 300 15.09 -14.48 4.96
CA VAL A 300 13.88 -15.17 5.41
C VAL A 300 12.93 -14.19 6.09
N GLY A 301 11.63 -14.28 5.83
CA GLY A 301 10.65 -13.32 6.38
C GLY A 301 10.93 -11.89 5.90
N HIS A 302 11.34 -11.77 4.64
CA HIS A 302 11.63 -10.51 3.98
C HIS A 302 10.41 -10.08 3.15
N ALA A 303 10.32 -8.78 2.89
CA ALA A 303 9.28 -8.23 2.06
C ALA A 303 9.82 -8.00 0.65
N ALA A 304 9.02 -8.24 -0.38
CA ALA A 304 9.44 -7.93 -1.73
C ALA A 304 8.29 -7.45 -2.61
N ALA A 305 8.60 -6.52 -3.51
CA ALA A 305 7.65 -5.96 -4.47
C ALA A 305 8.32 -5.68 -5.81
N LEU A 306 7.62 -6.02 -6.90
CA LEU A 306 8.07 -5.72 -8.26
C LEU A 306 7.93 -4.21 -8.53
N LEU A 307 9.03 -3.58 -8.92
CA LEU A 307 9.07 -2.15 -9.22
C LEU A 307 8.35 -1.80 -10.53
N PRO A 308 8.00 -0.52 -10.76
CA PRO A 308 7.29 -0.09 -11.96
C PRO A 308 7.94 -0.46 -13.30
N ASP A 309 9.26 -0.67 -13.32
CA ASP A 309 9.99 -1.06 -14.53
C ASP A 309 9.69 -2.49 -14.99
N GLY A 310 9.06 -3.30 -14.13
CA GLY A 310 8.74 -4.71 -14.39
C GLY A 310 9.96 -5.62 -14.51
N LYS A 311 11.17 -5.11 -14.19
CA LYS A 311 12.46 -5.77 -14.38
C LYS A 311 13.27 -5.86 -13.08
N THR A 312 12.88 -5.10 -12.07
CA THR A 312 13.58 -5.03 -10.79
C THR A 312 12.62 -5.36 -9.66
N LEU A 313 13.04 -6.25 -8.76
CA LEU A 313 12.36 -6.58 -7.52
C LEU A 313 13.07 -5.86 -6.37
N LEU A 314 12.33 -5.07 -5.59
CA LEU A 314 12.82 -4.63 -4.28
C LEU A 314 12.69 -5.80 -3.32
N VAL A 315 13.77 -6.17 -2.63
CA VAL A 315 13.81 -7.20 -1.59
C VAL A 315 14.32 -6.54 -0.31
N ALA A 316 13.44 -6.29 0.66
CA ALA A 316 13.74 -5.52 1.86
C ALA A 316 13.78 -6.39 3.11
N GLY A 317 14.81 -6.19 3.94
CA GLY A 317 14.94 -6.82 5.25
C GLY A 317 14.97 -8.35 5.22
N GLY A 318 14.40 -8.95 6.26
CA GLY A 318 14.52 -10.37 6.57
C GLY A 318 15.26 -10.54 7.91
N ALA A 319 15.10 -11.69 8.56
CA ALA A 319 15.67 -11.94 9.88
C ALA A 319 17.14 -11.50 9.98
N ASP A 320 17.44 -10.60 10.92
CA ASP A 320 18.75 -10.00 11.19
C ASP A 320 19.41 -9.21 10.04
N ILE A 321 18.64 -8.83 9.01
CA ILE A 321 19.14 -8.05 7.86
C ILE A 321 18.53 -6.66 7.83
N THR A 322 19.39 -5.65 7.92
CA THR A 322 19.01 -4.23 7.88
C THR A 322 19.25 -3.57 6.52
N SER A 323 19.58 -4.35 5.50
CA SER A 323 19.71 -3.89 4.11
C SER A 323 18.49 -4.27 3.28
N ALA A 324 18.33 -3.62 2.15
CA ALA A 324 17.47 -4.07 1.06
C ALA A 324 18.32 -4.30 -0.20
N GLU A 325 17.74 -4.92 -1.21
CA GLU A 325 18.39 -5.19 -2.49
C GLU A 325 17.45 -4.90 -3.65
N LEU A 326 18.03 -4.41 -4.75
CA LEU A 326 17.38 -4.27 -6.05
C LEU A 326 17.82 -5.45 -6.92
N TYR A 327 16.98 -6.47 -6.98
CA TYR A 327 17.25 -7.73 -7.67
C TYR A 327 16.70 -7.70 -9.10
N LYS A 328 17.51 -8.02 -10.11
CA LYS A 328 17.03 -8.15 -11.49
C LYS A 328 16.29 -9.47 -11.65
N VAL A 329 15.05 -9.41 -12.14
CA VAL A 329 14.14 -10.56 -12.19
C VAL A 329 14.58 -11.64 -13.20
N ASP A 330 15.52 -11.32 -14.08
CA ASP A 330 16.19 -12.26 -14.99
C ASP A 330 17.43 -12.92 -14.37
N GLY A 331 17.78 -12.57 -13.13
CA GLY A 331 18.96 -13.08 -12.44
C GLY A 331 20.28 -12.51 -12.94
N SER A 332 20.29 -11.39 -13.67
CA SER A 332 21.52 -10.79 -14.21
C SER A 332 22.35 -10.03 -13.17
N ALA A 333 21.73 -9.49 -12.13
CA ALA A 333 22.40 -8.70 -11.10
C ALA A 333 21.57 -8.53 -9.83
N THR A 334 22.25 -8.23 -8.73
CA THR A 334 21.66 -7.68 -7.50
C THR A 334 22.44 -6.44 -7.05
N LYS A 335 21.77 -5.49 -6.41
CA LYS A 335 22.40 -4.30 -5.82
C LYS A 335 21.90 -4.04 -4.42
N VAL A 336 22.80 -4.08 -3.44
CA VAL A 336 22.50 -3.73 -2.04
C VAL A 336 22.25 -2.23 -1.89
N ILE A 337 21.21 -1.88 -1.13
CA ILE A 337 20.85 -0.53 -0.74
C ILE A 337 20.56 -0.48 0.79
N PRO A 338 20.70 0.69 1.43
CA PRO A 338 20.31 0.85 2.84
C PRO A 338 18.83 0.55 3.05
N TYR A 339 18.43 0.10 4.25
CA TYR A 339 17.02 -0.05 4.64
C TYR A 339 16.80 0.40 6.10
N GLY A 340 17.67 -0.04 7.01
CA GLY A 340 17.82 0.50 8.36
C GLY A 340 16.71 0.13 9.34
N VAL A 341 15.90 -0.89 9.05
CA VAL A 341 14.95 -1.49 10.00
C VAL A 341 15.44 -2.89 10.34
N GLN A 342 15.47 -3.20 11.64
CA GLN A 342 15.75 -4.56 12.12
C GLN A 342 14.45 -5.37 12.18
N GLY A 343 14.56 -6.68 11.94
CA GLY A 343 13.45 -7.62 12.05
C GLY A 343 12.88 -8.08 10.70
N GLN A 344 11.81 -8.87 10.77
CA GLN A 344 11.13 -9.41 9.58
C GLN A 344 10.39 -8.29 8.85
N ALA A 345 10.75 -8.04 7.60
CA ALA A 345 9.95 -7.17 6.74
C ALA A 345 8.75 -8.02 6.28
N HIS A 346 7.60 -7.78 6.90
CA HIS A 346 6.40 -8.62 6.79
C HIS A 346 5.80 -8.57 5.39
N GLN A 347 5.60 -7.36 4.85
CA GLN A 347 4.96 -7.18 3.55
C GLN A 347 5.43 -5.90 2.87
N ALA A 348 5.56 -5.95 1.54
CA ALA A 348 5.84 -4.80 0.69
C ALA A 348 4.69 -4.61 -0.30
N VAL A 349 4.14 -3.41 -0.35
CA VAL A 349 3.02 -3.06 -1.24
C VAL A 349 3.42 -1.90 -2.14
N LYS A 350 3.13 -2.05 -3.44
CA LYS A 350 3.35 -1.00 -4.43
C LYS A 350 2.23 0.03 -4.33
N LEU A 351 2.60 1.30 -4.33
CA LEU A 351 1.69 2.44 -4.30
C LEU A 351 1.48 3.01 -5.71
N ASP A 352 0.43 3.81 -5.88
CA ASP A 352 0.00 4.36 -7.18
C ASP A 352 1.06 5.27 -7.83
N ASP A 353 1.88 5.94 -7.03
CA ASP A 353 3.00 6.78 -7.48
C ASP A 353 4.24 5.97 -7.89
N GLY A 354 4.17 4.64 -7.82
CA GLY A 354 5.25 3.72 -8.13
C GLY A 354 6.23 3.47 -7.00
N SER A 355 6.10 4.16 -5.87
CA SER A 355 6.87 3.86 -4.66
C SER A 355 6.41 2.56 -3.99
N VAL A 356 7.18 2.05 -3.03
CA VAL A 356 6.85 0.82 -2.32
C VAL A 356 6.84 1.08 -0.82
N LEU A 357 5.71 0.81 -0.17
CA LEU A 357 5.61 0.80 1.29
C LEU A 357 5.99 -0.57 1.82
N VAL A 358 6.93 -0.61 2.77
CA VAL A 358 7.36 -1.81 3.48
C VAL A 358 6.92 -1.68 4.93
N VAL A 359 6.18 -2.70 5.39
CA VAL A 359 5.75 -2.87 6.78
C VAL A 359 6.52 -4.02 7.38
N SER A 360 7.09 -3.82 8.57
CA SER A 360 7.90 -4.83 9.26
C SER A 360 7.21 -5.35 10.51
N SER A 361 7.28 -6.66 10.70
CA SER A 361 6.83 -7.32 11.92
C SER A 361 7.66 -6.85 13.11
N GLY A 362 6.99 -6.38 14.15
CA GLY A 362 7.59 -5.96 15.42
C GLY A 362 8.24 -4.58 15.41
N SER A 363 8.25 -3.87 14.28
CA SER A 363 8.71 -2.47 14.20
C SER A 363 7.55 -1.50 14.34
N ASP A 364 7.75 -0.43 15.09
CA ASP A 364 6.85 0.74 15.15
C ASP A 364 6.99 1.68 13.94
N GLN A 365 7.80 1.31 12.96
CA GLN A 365 8.07 2.08 11.76
C GLN A 365 7.72 1.29 10.49
N SER A 366 7.19 2.03 9.52
CA SER A 366 7.12 1.63 8.13
C SER A 366 8.11 2.46 7.30
N LYS A 367 8.57 1.88 6.19
CA LYS A 367 9.52 2.51 5.28
C LYS A 367 8.94 2.58 3.88
N ARG A 368 9.01 3.74 3.23
CA ARG A 368 8.59 3.91 1.84
C ARG A 368 9.78 4.17 0.94
N PHE A 369 9.97 3.28 -0.02
CA PHE A 369 11.04 3.32 -1.01
C PHE A 369 10.62 4.08 -2.26
N ASN A 370 11.40 5.08 -2.64
CA ASN A 370 11.26 5.77 -3.91
C ASN A 370 12.24 5.17 -4.95
N PRO A 371 11.75 4.46 -5.98
CA PRO A 371 12.62 3.83 -6.97
C PRO A 371 13.35 4.82 -7.88
N ALA A 372 12.85 6.05 -8.05
CA ALA A 372 13.45 7.03 -8.96
C ALA A 372 14.83 7.52 -8.49
N ASN A 373 15.03 7.57 -7.17
CA ASN A 373 16.27 8.06 -6.55
C ASN A 373 16.84 7.09 -5.49
N SER A 374 16.26 5.90 -5.35
CA SER A 374 16.67 4.88 -4.36
C SER A 374 16.69 5.39 -2.92
N SER A 375 15.79 6.30 -2.56
CA SER A 375 15.69 6.87 -1.21
C SER A 375 14.57 6.23 -0.39
N TRP A 376 14.68 6.37 0.93
CA TRP A 376 13.67 5.90 1.88
C TRP A 376 13.11 7.07 2.69
N THR A 377 11.80 7.02 2.92
CA THR A 377 11.11 7.83 3.93
C THR A 377 10.55 6.92 5.01
N THR A 378 10.36 7.45 6.21
CA THR A 378 9.90 6.67 7.38
C THR A 378 8.60 7.26 7.91
N SER A 379 7.70 6.40 8.38
CA SER A 379 6.48 6.79 9.07
C SER A 379 6.26 5.90 10.29
N ALA A 380 5.96 6.52 11.42
CA ALA A 380 5.61 5.81 12.65
C ALA A 380 4.19 5.25 12.59
N LEU A 381 4.00 4.05 13.13
CA LEU A 381 2.71 3.41 13.39
C LEU A 381 2.13 3.94 14.70
N LEU A 382 0.81 4.05 14.81
CA LEU A 382 0.14 4.58 16.01
C LEU A 382 0.07 3.55 17.13
N GLY A 383 -0.17 2.27 16.78
CA GLY A 383 -0.32 1.17 17.73
C GLY A 383 0.97 0.48 18.13
N GLY A 384 2.13 1.04 17.79
CA GLY A 384 3.45 0.40 17.98
C GLY A 384 3.69 -0.78 17.04
N GLY A 385 4.73 -1.56 17.32
CA GLY A 385 5.13 -2.71 16.50
C GLY A 385 4.19 -3.90 16.62
N ARG A 386 3.87 -4.52 15.47
CA ARG A 386 2.92 -5.64 15.35
C ARG A 386 3.51 -6.76 14.53
N ASN A 387 3.28 -8.00 14.93
CA ASN A 387 3.71 -9.17 14.18
C ASN A 387 2.56 -9.71 13.32
N PHE A 388 2.84 -9.97 12.05
CA PHE A 388 1.91 -10.58 11.11
C PHE A 388 0.54 -9.88 10.94
N PRO A 389 0.50 -8.54 10.77
CA PRO A 389 -0.73 -7.85 10.38
C PRO A 389 -1.10 -8.14 8.93
N THR A 390 -2.36 -7.97 8.53
CA THR A 390 -2.68 -7.90 7.10
C THR A 390 -2.37 -6.51 6.56
N VAL A 391 -1.79 -6.38 5.36
CA VAL A 391 -1.55 -5.10 4.70
C VAL A 391 -2.18 -5.12 3.29
N THR A 392 -3.18 -4.27 3.06
CA THR A 392 -3.96 -4.24 1.82
C THR A 392 -3.99 -2.83 1.23
N VAL A 393 -3.62 -2.69 -0.05
CA VAL A 393 -3.80 -1.43 -0.79
C VAL A 393 -5.29 -1.25 -1.08
N LEU A 394 -5.83 -0.08 -0.72
CA LEU A 394 -7.22 0.30 -0.94
C LEU A 394 -7.41 0.85 -2.35
N ALA A 395 -8.65 0.81 -2.85
CA ALA A 395 -8.99 1.29 -4.19
C ALA A 395 -8.70 2.79 -4.42
N ASP A 396 -8.54 3.58 -3.35
CA ASP A 396 -8.23 5.00 -3.42
C ASP A 396 -6.72 5.33 -3.34
N GLY A 397 -5.87 4.30 -3.20
CA GLY A 397 -4.41 4.40 -3.11
C GLY A 397 -3.85 4.41 -1.67
N ARG A 398 -4.71 4.47 -0.66
CA ARG A 398 -4.29 4.30 0.75
C ARG A 398 -3.93 2.85 1.05
N VAL A 399 -3.35 2.58 2.23
CA VAL A 399 -3.04 1.21 2.66
C VAL A 399 -3.66 0.93 4.02
N LEU A 400 -4.50 -0.09 4.10
CA LEU A 400 -5.05 -0.62 5.34
C LEU A 400 -4.09 -1.64 5.95
N MET A 401 -3.71 -1.41 7.20
CA MET A 401 -3.11 -2.42 8.07
C MET A 401 -4.14 -2.82 9.12
N ALA A 402 -4.36 -4.13 9.30
CA ALA A 402 -5.33 -4.63 10.27
C ALA A 402 -4.78 -5.85 11.04
N GLY A 403 -5.07 -5.90 12.34
CA GLY A 403 -4.66 -7.00 13.21
C GLY A 403 -3.16 -7.03 13.50
N GLY A 404 -2.64 -8.25 13.66
CA GLY A 404 -1.26 -8.55 14.06
C GLY A 404 -1.09 -8.51 15.58
N SER A 405 -0.17 -9.35 16.10
CA SER A 405 0.07 -9.55 17.54
C SER A 405 -1.22 -9.75 18.37
N VAL A 406 -2.19 -10.48 17.80
CA VAL A 406 -3.53 -10.67 18.39
C VAL A 406 -4.19 -9.34 18.78
N SER A 407 -4.18 -8.38 17.86
CA SER A 407 -4.88 -7.10 18.02
C SER A 407 -6.15 -7.06 17.17
N ASN A 408 -7.15 -6.31 17.62
CA ASN A 408 -8.34 -5.99 16.84
C ASN A 408 -8.28 -4.60 16.17
N THR A 409 -7.23 -3.82 16.36
CA THR A 409 -7.19 -2.47 15.79
C THR A 409 -6.74 -2.49 14.32
N ALA A 410 -7.06 -1.41 13.62
CA ALA A 410 -6.62 -1.17 12.26
C ALA A 410 -6.10 0.27 12.10
N GLU A 411 -5.21 0.46 11.15
CA GLU A 411 -4.63 1.75 10.78
C GLU A 411 -4.63 1.90 9.27
N VAL A 412 -4.78 3.12 8.78
CA VAL A 412 -4.70 3.45 7.35
C VAL A 412 -3.57 4.43 7.11
N TYR A 413 -2.65 4.03 6.24
CA TYR A 413 -1.57 4.85 5.72
C TYR A 413 -2.07 5.70 4.56
N ASN A 414 -1.78 6.99 4.64
CA ASN A 414 -2.01 7.94 3.56
C ASN A 414 -0.67 8.29 2.87
N PRO A 415 -0.47 7.89 1.60
CA PRO A 415 0.78 8.16 0.89
C PRO A 415 0.99 9.65 0.58
N ASP A 416 -0.04 10.46 0.45
CA ASP A 416 0.10 11.87 0.08
C ASP A 416 0.77 12.70 1.19
N VAL A 417 0.63 12.25 2.44
CA VAL A 417 1.18 12.92 3.63
C VAL A 417 2.18 12.04 4.39
N ASN A 418 2.46 10.83 3.89
CA ASN A 418 3.36 9.84 4.50
C ASN A 418 3.05 9.56 5.98
N ARG A 419 1.77 9.36 6.33
CA ARG A 419 1.32 9.18 7.73
C ARG A 419 0.29 8.08 7.90
N TRP A 420 0.37 7.39 9.02
CA TRP A 420 -0.66 6.47 9.51
C TRP A 420 -1.72 7.21 10.32
N SER A 421 -2.93 6.67 10.29
CA SER A 421 -4.08 7.15 11.04
C SER A 421 -4.93 5.98 11.53
N ALA A 422 -5.56 6.11 12.69
CA ALA A 422 -6.42 5.05 13.21
C ALA A 422 -7.62 4.82 12.26
N ALA A 423 -7.96 3.56 12.02
CA ALA A 423 -9.21 3.16 11.38
C ALA A 423 -10.14 2.54 12.41
N ALA A 424 -11.41 2.30 12.04
CA ALA A 424 -12.32 1.56 12.89
C ALA A 424 -11.71 0.20 13.28
N PRO A 425 -11.85 -0.25 14.54
CA PRO A 425 -11.37 -1.56 14.96
C PRO A 425 -12.25 -2.67 14.40
N MET A 426 -11.65 -3.84 14.20
CA MET A 426 -12.33 -5.10 13.93
C MET A 426 -13.06 -5.60 15.18
N ALA A 427 -14.05 -6.46 15.00
CA ALA A 427 -14.73 -7.12 16.11
C ALA A 427 -13.81 -8.13 16.81
N ALA A 428 -13.06 -8.92 16.03
CA ALA A 428 -12.16 -9.94 16.57
C ALA A 428 -10.69 -9.52 16.48
N ALA A 429 -9.93 -9.83 17.53
CA ALA A 429 -8.48 -9.74 17.52
C ALA A 429 -7.87 -10.92 16.76
N ARG A 430 -6.96 -10.65 15.84
CA ARG A 430 -6.34 -11.70 15.02
C ARG A 430 -4.95 -11.34 14.50
N GLN A 431 -4.11 -12.34 14.37
CA GLN A 431 -2.85 -12.33 13.64
C GLN A 431 -2.84 -13.45 12.60
N TRP A 432 -1.90 -13.41 11.64
CA TRP A 432 -1.78 -14.46 10.62
C TRP A 432 -3.06 -14.68 9.79
N ALA A 433 -3.94 -13.68 9.79
CA ALA A 433 -5.10 -13.63 8.93
C ALA A 433 -4.68 -13.33 7.49
N VAL A 434 -5.60 -13.55 6.56
CA VAL A 434 -5.43 -13.12 5.17
C VAL A 434 -6.46 -12.05 4.84
N ALA A 435 -6.10 -11.11 3.98
CA ALA A 435 -7.01 -10.07 3.53
C ALA A 435 -6.84 -9.79 2.04
N THR A 436 -7.91 -9.34 1.39
CA THR A 436 -7.91 -9.00 -0.04
C THR A 436 -8.89 -7.88 -0.35
N LEU A 437 -8.54 -7.05 -1.34
CA LEU A 437 -9.40 -5.99 -1.85
C LEU A 437 -10.48 -6.60 -2.78
N LEU A 438 -11.74 -6.26 -2.52
CA LEU A 438 -12.89 -6.64 -3.34
C LEU A 438 -13.14 -5.60 -4.46
N ALA A 439 -13.88 -6.00 -5.49
CA ALA A 439 -14.16 -5.16 -6.66
C ALA A 439 -14.96 -3.89 -6.34
N ASP A 440 -15.71 -3.88 -5.23
CA ASP A 440 -16.45 -2.71 -4.74
C ASP A 440 -15.63 -1.79 -3.83
N GLY A 441 -14.32 -2.05 -3.69
CA GLY A 441 -13.38 -1.22 -2.94
C GLY A 441 -13.28 -1.52 -1.45
N SER A 442 -14.10 -2.44 -0.93
CA SER A 442 -13.97 -2.94 0.44
C SER A 442 -12.88 -4.01 0.58
N VAL A 443 -12.43 -4.27 1.81
CA VAL A 443 -11.43 -5.32 2.10
C VAL A 443 -12.09 -6.46 2.85
N LEU A 444 -12.02 -7.67 2.31
CA LEU A 444 -12.37 -8.89 3.04
C LEU A 444 -11.17 -9.33 3.87
N MET A 445 -11.38 -9.59 5.15
CA MET A 445 -10.41 -10.22 6.03
C MET A 445 -10.97 -11.55 6.53
N VAL A 446 -10.16 -12.60 6.43
CA VAL A 446 -10.56 -13.98 6.64
C VAL A 446 -9.66 -14.60 7.70
N SER A 447 -10.31 -15.13 8.73
CA SER A 447 -9.74 -16.00 9.74
C SER A 447 -8.50 -15.45 10.46
N GLY A 448 -7.59 -16.30 10.91
CA GLY A 448 -6.41 -15.95 11.72
C GLY A 448 -6.44 -16.55 13.12
N GLY A 449 -5.35 -16.36 13.87
CA GLY A 449 -5.23 -16.77 15.27
C GLY A 449 -5.58 -15.63 16.21
N GLY A 450 -6.51 -15.88 17.14
CA GLY A 450 -6.89 -15.02 18.26
C GLY A 450 -6.41 -15.58 19.62
N ASP A 451 -6.80 -14.92 20.71
CA ASP A 451 -6.40 -15.31 22.07
C ASP A 451 -7.02 -16.65 22.50
N GLU A 452 -8.25 -16.93 22.05
CA GLU A 452 -9.01 -18.14 22.40
C GLU A 452 -8.89 -19.26 21.36
N GLY A 453 -8.00 -19.10 20.36
CA GLY A 453 -7.83 -20.05 19.27
C GLY A 453 -8.08 -19.41 17.90
N LEU A 454 -8.46 -20.21 16.93
CA LEU A 454 -8.70 -19.73 15.57
C LEU A 454 -9.98 -18.91 15.49
N VAL A 455 -9.94 -17.82 14.70
CA VAL A 455 -11.08 -16.97 14.42
C VAL A 455 -11.77 -17.49 13.15
N ASP A 456 -13.02 -17.93 13.25
CA ASP A 456 -13.85 -18.35 12.10
C ASP A 456 -14.61 -17.17 11.46
N ALA A 457 -14.78 -16.08 12.22
CA ALA A 457 -15.36 -14.85 11.76
C ALA A 457 -14.56 -14.26 10.59
N SER A 458 -15.28 -14.01 9.49
CA SER A 458 -14.80 -13.16 8.41
C SER A 458 -15.44 -11.78 8.54
N GLU A 459 -14.67 -10.75 8.25
CA GLU A 459 -15.13 -9.37 8.36
C GLU A 459 -14.75 -8.58 7.11
N ARG A 460 -15.52 -7.52 6.86
CA ARG A 460 -15.35 -6.67 5.69
C ARG A 460 -15.17 -5.23 6.11
N TYR A 461 -14.05 -4.63 5.72
CA TYR A 461 -13.77 -3.22 5.95
C TYR A 461 -14.31 -2.38 4.79
N ILE A 462 -15.10 -1.35 5.13
CA ILE A 462 -15.67 -0.37 4.21
C ILE A 462 -14.89 0.94 4.43
N PRO A 463 -14.01 1.36 3.50
CA PRO A 463 -13.06 2.48 3.68
C PRO A 463 -13.60 3.90 3.83
#